data_AF-A0A8H4BE62-F1
#
_entry.id   AF-A0A8H4BE62-F1
#
_cell.length_a   1.000
_cell.length_b   1.000
_cell.length_c   1.000
_cell.angle_alpha   90.00
_cell.angle_beta   90.00
_cell.angle_gamma   90.00
#
_symmetry.space_group_name_H-M   'P 1'
#
loop_
_entity.id
_entity.type
_entity.pdbx_description
1 polymer ?
#
loop_
_entity_poly.entity_id
_entity_poly.type
_entity_poly.pdbx_seq_one_letter_code
_entity_poly.pdbx_strand_id
1 'polypeptide(L)'
;MFTTDLADSLIHCSILEDAMDMDDAVDSGCLRLPETCTLGPKEIAKSIGLASFTSSLANKKKRSSAGHQASHAEEVLLGYSLHHCQNVGELDRNFQQHEECRPQMRSFYSSSKQCASKRRLELTECCSTSDLSVCYY
;
A
#
# COMPACT_ATOMS: atom_id res chain seq x y z
N MET A 1 -17.28 16.93 -41.05
CA MET A 1 -18.55 17.63 -40.79
C MET A 1 -18.50 18.02 -39.31
N PHE A 2 -18.34 19.31 -39.05
CA PHE A 2 -18.30 19.91 -37.71
C PHE A 2 -19.72 20.14 -37.17
N THR A 3 -19.79 20.48 -35.87
CA THR A 3 -20.86 21.09 -35.02
C THR A 3 -21.37 20.14 -33.93
N THR A 4 -20.88 20.28 -32.68
CA THR A 4 -21.46 21.06 -31.54
C THR A 4 -22.83 20.50 -31.11
N ASP A 5 -23.09 20.16 -29.85
CA ASP A 5 -23.24 21.18 -28.82
C ASP A 5 -23.12 20.65 -27.38
N LEU A 6 -22.60 21.56 -26.56
CA LEU A 6 -22.67 21.62 -25.11
C LEU A 6 -24.06 22.16 -24.75
N ALA A 7 -24.76 21.60 -23.76
CA ALA A 7 -25.49 22.37 -22.73
C ALA A 7 -26.40 21.46 -21.87
N ASP A 8 -26.15 21.53 -20.56
CA ASP A 8 -27.15 21.72 -19.50
C ASP A 8 -28.47 20.94 -19.56
N SER A 9 -28.61 19.99 -18.64
CA SER A 9 -29.83 19.93 -17.81
C SER A 9 -29.57 19.03 -16.60
N LEU A 10 -29.21 19.63 -15.47
CA LEU A 10 -30.12 19.98 -14.38
C LEU A 10 -30.41 18.78 -13.47
N ILE A 11 -29.74 18.82 -12.32
CA ILE A 11 -30.00 18.04 -11.13
C ILE A 11 -31.50 18.13 -10.81
N HIS A 12 -32.20 16.99 -10.83
CA HIS A 12 -33.53 16.85 -10.25
C HIS A 12 -33.48 15.78 -9.15
N CYS A 13 -32.87 16.14 -8.02
CA CYS A 13 -33.02 15.41 -6.78
C CYS A 13 -34.44 15.65 -6.24
N SER A 14 -35.37 14.77 -6.60
CA SER A 14 -36.66 14.68 -5.90
C SER A 14 -36.43 13.99 -4.56
N ILE A 15 -36.30 14.76 -3.49
CA ILE A 15 -36.42 14.23 -2.12
C ILE A 15 -37.91 13.94 -1.93
N LEU A 16 -38.30 12.67 -2.02
CA LEU A 16 -39.60 12.22 -1.55
C LEU A 16 -39.46 12.03 -0.04
N GLU A 17 -39.88 13.07 0.71
CA GLU A 17 -40.14 12.98 2.14
C GLU A 17 -41.38 12.09 2.32
N ASP A 18 -41.17 10.81 2.66
CA ASP A 18 -42.19 10.04 3.36
C ASP A 18 -41.74 9.89 4.82
N ALA A 19 -42.41 10.67 5.67
CA ALA A 19 -42.29 10.63 7.11
C ALA A 19 -42.69 9.24 7.62
N MET A 20 -41.70 8.41 7.94
CA MET A 20 -41.92 7.21 8.73
C MET A 20 -42.08 7.61 10.21
N ASP A 21 -43.33 7.50 10.65
CA ASP A 21 -43.81 7.44 12.02
C ASP A 21 -42.85 6.62 12.91
N MET A 22 -42.16 7.29 13.83
CA MET A 22 -41.21 6.68 14.77
C MET A 22 -41.92 6.49 16.10
N ASP A 23 -42.63 5.38 16.22
CA ASP A 23 -43.07 4.85 17.51
C ASP A 23 -42.76 3.35 17.54
N ASP A 24 -41.47 3.04 17.71
CA ASP A 24 -41.06 1.72 18.17
C ASP A 24 -39.93 1.90 19.18
N ALA A 25 -40.24 1.58 20.43
CA ALA A 25 -39.30 1.61 21.53
C ALA A 25 -38.25 0.51 21.32
N VAL A 26 -37.21 0.82 20.55
CA VAL A 26 -36.07 -0.06 20.38
C VAL A 26 -35.32 -0.12 21.70
N ASP A 27 -35.38 -1.28 22.34
CA ASP A 27 -34.58 -1.68 23.48
C ASP A 27 -33.15 -1.14 23.33
N SER A 28 -32.73 -0.24 24.22
CA SER A 28 -31.42 0.42 24.21
C SER A 28 -30.27 -0.52 24.56
N GLY A 29 -30.44 -1.83 24.32
CA GLY A 29 -29.36 -2.75 23.98
C GLY A 29 -28.73 -2.37 22.63
N CYS A 30 -28.41 -1.08 22.43
CA CYS A 30 -27.51 -0.64 21.38
C CYS A 30 -26.30 -1.56 21.46
N LEU A 31 -26.09 -2.34 20.41
CA LEU A 31 -24.93 -3.18 20.17
C LEU A 31 -23.69 -2.38 20.57
N ARG A 32 -23.21 -2.60 21.81
CA ARG A 32 -21.96 -2.01 22.26
C ARG A 32 -20.89 -2.69 21.44
N LEU A 33 -20.53 -2.04 20.33
CA LEU A 33 -19.34 -2.42 19.59
C LEU A 33 -18.18 -2.41 20.59
N PRO A 34 -17.31 -3.43 20.56
CA PRO A 34 -16.09 -3.40 21.35
C PRO A 34 -15.40 -2.05 21.14
N GLU A 35 -14.93 -1.46 22.24
CA GLU A 35 -14.22 -0.19 22.21
C GLU A 35 -13.03 -0.33 21.24
N THR A 36 -13.08 0.40 20.13
CA THR A 36 -12.09 0.23 19.07
C THR A 36 -10.75 0.77 19.56
N CYS A 37 -9.81 -0.13 19.85
CA CYS A 37 -8.45 0.26 20.18
C CYS A 37 -7.81 0.91 18.95
N THR A 38 -7.60 2.22 19.01
CA THR A 38 -6.93 2.96 17.93
C THR A 38 -5.44 2.99 18.24
N LEU A 39 -4.67 2.10 17.61
CA LEU A 39 -3.21 2.14 17.72
C LEU A 39 -2.65 3.28 16.86
N GLY A 40 -1.75 4.09 17.41
CA GLY A 40 -1.05 5.12 16.66
C GLY A 40 -0.03 4.51 15.69
N PRO A 41 0.37 5.22 14.60
CA PRO A 41 1.31 4.71 13.60
C PRO A 41 2.65 4.19 14.17
N LYS A 42 3.12 4.78 15.27
CA LYS A 42 4.36 4.38 15.96
C LYS A 42 4.21 3.07 16.74
N GLU A 43 3.02 2.80 17.28
CA GLU A 43 2.70 1.59 18.03
C GLU A 43 2.51 0.43 17.04
N ILE A 44 1.80 0.69 15.95
CA ILE A 44 1.68 -0.19 14.77
C ILE A 44 3.07 -0.56 14.24
N ALA A 45 3.98 0.40 14.06
CA ALA A 45 5.33 0.09 13.56
C ALA A 45 6.17 -0.80 14.51
N LYS A 46 5.91 -0.73 15.83
CA LYS A 46 6.60 -1.53 16.85
C LYS A 46 6.01 -2.93 17.02
N SER A 47 4.68 -3.09 16.98
CA SER A 47 4.03 -4.40 17.16
C SER A 47 4.31 -5.35 15.99
N ILE A 48 4.33 -4.82 14.76
CA ILE A 48 4.38 -5.61 13.52
C ILE A 48 5.78 -6.20 13.23
N GLY A 49 6.79 -5.91 14.05
CA GLY A 49 8.18 -6.32 13.76
C GLY A 49 8.75 -5.72 12.47
N LEU A 50 8.06 -4.74 11.88
CA LEU A 50 8.45 -4.07 10.64
C LEU A 50 9.77 -3.31 10.83
N ALA A 51 9.99 -2.74 12.02
CA ALA A 51 11.26 -2.14 12.40
C ALA A 51 12.42 -3.16 12.37
N SER A 52 12.19 -4.39 12.83
CA SER A 52 13.18 -5.47 12.80
C SER A 52 13.45 -5.96 11.38
N PHE A 53 12.40 -6.08 10.56
CA PHE A 53 12.51 -6.46 9.14
C PHE A 53 13.30 -5.43 8.34
N THR A 54 12.98 -4.15 8.49
CA THR A 54 13.69 -3.05 7.80
C THR A 54 15.14 -2.96 8.25
N SER A 55 15.43 -3.11 9.55
CA SER A 55 16.80 -3.16 10.08
C SER A 55 17.58 -4.36 9.55
N SER A 56 16.95 -5.55 9.50
CA SER A 56 17.54 -6.76 8.94
C SER A 56 17.86 -6.60 7.45
N LEU A 57 16.93 -6.01 6.68
CA LEU A 57 17.11 -5.74 5.26
C LEU A 57 18.26 -4.76 5.02
N ALA A 58 18.34 -3.68 5.81
CA ALA A 58 19.45 -2.72 5.75
C ALA A 58 20.80 -3.36 6.09
N ASN A 59 20.85 -4.23 7.11
CA ASN A 59 22.06 -4.99 7.44
C ASN A 59 22.44 -5.98 6.34
N LYS A 60 21.47 -6.68 5.77
CA LYS A 60 21.68 -7.60 4.64
C LYS A 60 22.21 -6.86 3.41
N LYS A 61 21.72 -5.65 3.16
CA LYS A 61 22.17 -4.79 2.07
C LYS A 61 23.67 -4.48 2.17
N LYS A 62 24.16 -4.22 3.38
CA LYS A 62 25.58 -3.92 3.68
C LYS A 62 26.53 -5.12 3.69
N ARG A 63 26.01 -6.35 3.74
CA ARG A 63 26.82 -7.55 4.01
C ARG A 63 26.81 -8.58 2.89
N SER A 64 25.80 -8.54 2.03
CA SER A 64 25.63 -9.55 0.98
C SER A 64 26.04 -9.00 -0.37
N SER A 65 26.58 -9.86 -1.24
CA SER A 65 26.90 -9.49 -2.63
C SER A 65 25.67 -8.95 -3.37
N ALA A 66 24.52 -9.61 -3.26
CA ALA A 66 23.26 -9.13 -3.81
C ALA A 66 22.84 -7.75 -3.24
N GLY A 67 23.15 -7.50 -1.97
CA GLY A 67 22.93 -6.20 -1.32
C GLY A 67 23.82 -5.09 -1.87
N HIS A 68 25.11 -5.39 -2.11
CA HIS A 68 26.02 -4.45 -2.77
C HIS A 68 25.60 -4.17 -4.21
N GLN A 69 25.21 -5.20 -4.96
CA GLN A 69 24.69 -5.04 -6.33
C GLN A 69 23.42 -4.18 -6.37
N ALA A 70 22.49 -4.39 -5.44
CA ALA A 70 21.30 -3.55 -5.32
C ALA A 70 21.65 -2.11 -4.93
N SER A 71 22.62 -1.91 -4.04
CA SER A 71 23.08 -0.55 -3.65
C SER A 71 23.70 0.19 -4.83
N HIS A 72 24.55 -0.48 -5.60
CA HIS A 72 25.13 0.07 -6.82
C HIS A 72 24.05 0.39 -7.86
N ALA A 73 23.08 -0.51 -8.06
CA ALA A 73 21.96 -0.27 -8.97
C ALA A 73 21.14 0.97 -8.55
N GLU A 74 20.85 1.14 -7.25
CA GLU A 74 20.19 2.35 -6.77
C GLU A 74 20.98 3.62 -7.06
N GLU A 75 22.30 3.60 -6.82
CA GLU A 75 23.17 4.74 -7.09
C GLU A 75 23.17 5.13 -8.58
N VAL A 76 23.22 4.12 -9.47
CA VAL A 76 23.04 4.36 -10.91
C VAL A 76 21.69 5.03 -11.17
N LEU A 77 20.59 4.47 -10.68
CA LEU A 77 19.24 4.97 -10.97
C LEU A 77 18.96 6.39 -10.42
N LEU A 78 19.68 6.85 -9.40
CA LEU A 78 19.60 8.24 -8.94
C LEU A 78 19.97 9.24 -10.06
N GLY A 79 20.84 8.84 -10.99
CA GLY A 79 21.22 9.65 -12.15
C GLY A 79 20.24 9.59 -13.33
N TYR A 80 19.31 8.63 -13.36
CA TYR A 80 18.44 8.35 -14.51
C TYR A 80 16.97 8.59 -14.16
N SER A 81 16.60 9.87 -13.97
CA SER A 81 15.22 10.23 -13.66
C SER A 81 14.34 10.21 -14.91
N LEU A 82 13.27 9.39 -14.88
CA LEU A 82 12.28 9.35 -15.95
C LEU A 82 11.40 10.60 -15.99
N HIS A 83 11.29 11.33 -14.87
CA HIS A 83 10.43 12.52 -14.76
C HIS A 83 11.07 13.78 -15.35
N HIS A 84 12.39 13.78 -15.56
CA HIS A 84 13.15 14.96 -16.01
C HIS A 84 13.66 14.82 -17.46
N CYS A 85 13.20 13.80 -18.20
CA CYS A 85 13.54 13.64 -19.62
C CYS A 85 12.93 14.76 -20.45
N GLN A 86 13.73 15.40 -21.31
CA GLN A 86 13.29 16.50 -22.16
C GLN A 86 12.84 16.02 -23.56
N ASN A 87 13.21 14.80 -23.93
CA ASN A 87 12.87 14.20 -25.21
C ASN A 87 12.75 12.68 -25.12
N VAL A 88 12.20 12.08 -26.18
CA VAL A 88 11.95 10.63 -26.27
C VAL A 88 13.26 9.82 -26.25
N GLY A 89 14.36 10.37 -26.79
CA GLY A 89 15.65 9.68 -26.79
C GLY A 89 16.26 9.56 -25.39
N GLU A 90 16.15 10.60 -24.57
CA GLU A 90 16.51 10.56 -23.15
C GLU A 90 15.62 9.60 -22.36
N LEU A 91 14.31 9.60 -22.64
CA LEU A 91 13.39 8.67 -22.00
C LEU A 91 13.74 7.21 -22.31
N ASP A 92 14.03 6.89 -23.57
CA ASP A 92 14.39 5.54 -23.99
C ASP A 92 15.70 5.07 -23.33
N ARG A 93 16.73 5.92 -23.31
CA ARG A 93 18.00 5.63 -22.63
C ARG A 93 17.82 5.42 -21.13
N ASN A 94 17.04 6.30 -20.48
CA ASN A 94 16.76 6.17 -19.05
C ASN A 94 15.97 4.89 -18.78
N PHE A 95 14.96 4.58 -19.59
CA PHE A 95 14.19 3.35 -19.47
C PHE A 95 15.07 2.10 -19.61
N GLN A 96 15.98 2.07 -20.59
CA GLN A 96 16.94 0.98 -20.75
C GLN A 96 17.82 0.80 -19.50
N GLN A 97 18.33 1.89 -18.91
CA GLN A 97 19.11 1.81 -17.67
C GLN A 97 18.30 1.24 -16.50
N HIS A 98 17.01 1.58 -16.41
CA HIS A 98 16.09 1.02 -15.41
C HIS A 98 15.88 -0.49 -15.61
N GLU A 99 15.69 -0.95 -16.86
CA GLU A 99 15.55 -2.37 -17.16
C GLU A 99 16.85 -3.16 -16.88
N GLU A 100 18.03 -2.59 -17.15
CA GLU A 100 19.32 -3.20 -16.81
C GLU A 100 19.51 -3.40 -15.29
N CYS A 101 19.05 -2.44 -14.48
CA CYS A 101 19.15 -2.50 -13.02
C CYS A 101 18.05 -3.34 -12.36
N ARG A 102 16.98 -3.64 -13.11
CA ARG A 102 15.78 -4.31 -12.60
C ARG A 102 16.05 -5.68 -11.97
N PRO A 103 16.88 -6.58 -12.55
CA PRO A 103 17.12 -7.89 -11.97
C PRO A 103 17.75 -7.84 -10.57
N GLN A 104 18.75 -6.97 -10.38
CA GLN A 104 19.44 -6.80 -9.09
C GLN A 104 18.45 -6.29 -8.05
N MET A 105 17.68 -5.26 -8.40
CA MET A 105 16.64 -4.67 -7.54
C MET A 105 15.56 -5.69 -7.15
N ARG A 106 15.01 -6.43 -8.13
CA ARG A 106 13.98 -7.44 -7.87
C ARG A 106 14.52 -8.59 -7.05
N SER A 107 15.72 -9.08 -7.33
CA SER A 107 16.31 -10.19 -6.57
C SER A 107 16.49 -9.85 -5.08
N PHE A 108 16.89 -8.60 -4.79
CA PHE A 108 17.20 -8.19 -3.43
C PHE A 108 15.96 -7.81 -2.62
N TYR A 109 15.07 -6.97 -3.18
CA TYR A 109 13.91 -6.44 -2.48
C TYR A 109 12.65 -7.29 -2.64
N SER A 110 12.46 -7.90 -3.80
CA SER A 110 11.22 -8.55 -4.20
C SER A 110 11.39 -10.04 -4.51
N SER A 111 12.42 -10.69 -3.95
CA SER A 111 12.53 -12.15 -4.06
C SER A 111 11.38 -12.82 -3.33
N SER A 112 10.99 -14.01 -3.80
CA SER A 112 9.94 -14.82 -3.18
C SER A 112 10.14 -14.99 -1.67
N LYS A 113 11.38 -15.15 -1.22
CA LYS A 113 11.74 -15.21 0.21
C LYS A 113 11.45 -13.91 0.95
N GLN A 114 11.78 -12.76 0.38
CA GLN A 114 11.50 -11.46 0.99
C GLN A 114 10.01 -11.18 1.04
N CYS A 115 9.30 -11.45 -0.06
CA CYS A 115 7.85 -11.31 -0.13
C CYS A 115 7.14 -12.22 0.88
N ALA A 116 7.55 -13.49 0.99
CA ALA A 116 7.00 -14.42 1.98
C ALA A 116 7.31 -13.97 3.42
N SER A 117 8.53 -13.48 3.68
CA SER A 117 8.91 -12.96 5.00
C SER A 117 8.09 -11.72 5.37
N LYS A 118 7.90 -10.79 4.43
CA LYS A 118 7.07 -9.59 4.64
C LYS A 118 5.61 -9.97 4.88
N ARG A 119 5.05 -10.86 4.05
CA ARG A 119 3.67 -11.35 4.17
C ARG A 119 3.43 -12.05 5.51
N ARG A 120 4.39 -12.81 6.04
CA ARG A 120 4.27 -13.42 7.37
C ARG A 120 4.12 -12.38 8.48
N LEU A 121 4.86 -11.28 8.41
CA LEU A 121 4.76 -10.19 9.39
C LEU A 121 3.40 -9.49 9.28
N GLU A 122 2.90 -9.29 8.06
CA GLU A 122 1.57 -8.73 7.81
C GLU A 122 0.45 -9.65 8.33
N LEU A 123 0.57 -10.97 8.15
CA LEU A 123 -0.46 -11.95 8.55
C LEU A 123 -0.47 -12.30 10.04
N THR A 124 0.68 -12.25 10.72
CA THR A 124 0.76 -12.58 12.16
C THR A 124 -0.19 -11.67 12.96
N GLU A 125 -0.40 -10.44 12.53
CA GLU A 125 -1.27 -9.47 13.21
C GLU A 125 -2.77 -9.69 12.93
N CYS A 126 -3.16 -10.25 11.76
CA CYS A 126 -4.56 -10.64 11.54
C CYS A 126 -5.00 -11.73 12.52
N CYS A 127 -4.08 -12.63 12.90
CA CYS A 127 -4.38 -13.70 13.87
C CYS A 127 -4.19 -13.25 15.32
N SER A 128 -3.30 -12.29 15.61
CA SER A 128 -3.14 -11.73 16.97
C SER A 128 -4.22 -10.74 17.36
N THR A 129 -4.98 -10.22 16.39
CA THR A 129 -6.18 -9.40 16.64
C THR A 129 -7.47 -10.21 16.73
N SER A 130 -7.42 -11.53 16.48
CA SER A 130 -8.57 -12.44 16.48
C SER A 130 -8.70 -13.32 17.72
N ASP A 131 -8.22 -12.88 18.89
CA ASP A 131 -8.63 -13.47 20.19
C ASP A 131 -10.10 -13.18 20.56
N LEU A 132 -10.90 -12.73 19.59
CA LEU A 132 -12.33 -12.97 19.55
C LEU A 132 -12.64 -13.70 18.25
N SER A 133 -12.82 -15.02 18.38
CA SER A 133 -13.82 -15.81 17.65
C SER A 133 -13.99 -15.40 16.18
N VAL A 134 -13.32 -16.13 15.28
CA VAL A 134 -13.91 -16.76 14.07
C VAL A 134 -12.75 -17.18 13.17
N CYS A 135 -12.37 -18.45 13.26
CA CYS A 135 -11.70 -19.14 12.17
C CYS A 135 -12.80 -19.75 11.29
N TYR A 136 -13.04 -19.16 10.11
CA TYR A 136 -13.70 -19.88 9.02
C TYR A 136 -12.70 -20.10 7.87
N TYR A 137 -12.63 -21.38 7.49
CA TYR A 137 -11.91 -22.05 6.40
C TYR A 137 -10.46 -22.45 6.65
#